data_AF-A0A8S9I4G2-F1
#
_entry.id   AF-A0A8S9I4G2-F1
#
_cell.length_a   1.000
_cell.length_b   1.000
_cell.length_c   1.000
_cell.angle_alpha   90.00
_cell.angle_beta   90.00
_cell.angle_gamma   90.00
#
_symmetry.space_group_name_H-M   'P 1'
#
loop_
_entity.id
_entity.type
_entity.pdbx_description
1 polymer ?
#
loop_
_entity_poly.entity_id
_entity_poly.type
_entity_poly.pdbx_seq_one_letter_code
_entity_poly.pdbx_strand_id
1 'polypeptide(L)'
;MDPPSDEQPFRPSSISLNYSLSVTKNNISLNYSLSVKKDNISLNIVWYGKFKPIQRSVIVDFIRSINYSETAAKGPSVASWWKTTEKNKGSASTIVVGKQHILEDYPLGKSLKSPHLKALSGKLNGGGVGSITAVLTAKDVAVEGFCMNRCGTHGSKSSSLDGGAYVWVGNSEE
;
A
#
# COMPACT_ATOMS: atom_id res chain seq x y z
N MET A 1 1.16 31.80 -8.47
CA MET A 1 1.88 30.89 -7.55
C MET A 1 0.82 30.27 -6.68
N ASP A 2 0.24 29.17 -7.14
CA ASP A 2 -0.80 28.46 -6.40
C ASP A 2 -0.17 27.69 -5.23
N PRO A 3 -0.84 27.59 -4.07
CA PRO A 3 -0.34 26.83 -2.94
C PRO A 3 -0.34 25.32 -3.27
N PRO A 4 0.52 24.51 -2.60
CA PRO A 4 0.51 23.08 -2.79
C PRO A 4 -0.84 22.53 -2.33
N SER A 5 -1.48 21.75 -3.19
CA SER A 5 -2.74 21.08 -2.92
C SER A 5 -2.58 20.20 -1.68
N ASP A 6 -3.40 20.45 -0.66
CA ASP A 6 -3.46 19.70 0.59
C ASP A 6 -3.44 18.20 0.34
N GLU A 7 -2.33 17.56 0.74
CA GLU A 7 -2.20 16.12 0.83
C GLU A 7 -3.03 15.66 2.04
N GLN A 8 -4.34 15.47 1.83
CA GLN A 8 -5.21 14.96 2.89
C GLN A 8 -4.76 13.55 3.30
N PRO A 9 -4.52 13.30 4.60
CA PRO A 9 -4.06 12.01 5.06
C PRO A 9 -5.13 10.93 4.83
N PHE A 10 -4.69 9.83 4.24
CA PHE A 10 -5.49 8.62 4.06
C PHE A 10 -6.02 8.12 5.42
N ARG A 11 -7.35 8.05 5.59
CA ARG A 11 -8.02 7.59 6.83
C ARG A 11 -8.75 6.26 6.61
N PRO A 12 -8.13 5.11 6.88
CA PRO A 12 -8.82 3.82 6.90
C PRO A 12 -9.20 3.45 8.34
N SER A 13 -10.43 3.74 8.73
CA SER A 13 -11.07 3.07 9.86
C SER A 13 -12.59 3.12 9.75
N SER A 14 -13.20 1.95 9.63
CA SER A 14 -14.66 1.79 9.70
C SER A 14 -15.08 1.48 11.14
N ILE A 15 -15.87 2.38 11.73
CA ILE A 15 -16.48 2.21 13.06
C ILE A 15 -17.92 1.74 12.85
N SER A 16 -18.25 0.57 13.41
CA SER A 16 -19.64 0.09 13.44
C SER A 16 -20.16 0.01 14.87
N LEU A 17 -21.32 0.61 15.09
CA LEU A 17 -22.10 0.54 16.32
C LEU A 17 -23.29 -0.38 16.07
N ASN A 18 -23.33 -1.52 16.76
CA ASN A 18 -24.49 -2.39 16.77
C ASN A 18 -25.23 -2.18 18.08
N TYR A 19 -26.56 -2.05 18.03
CA TYR A 19 -27.39 -2.01 19.22
C TYR A 19 -28.61 -2.90 19.05
N SER A 20 -29.07 -3.48 20.16
CA SER A 20 -30.31 -4.24 20.24
C SER A 20 -31.10 -3.76 21.44
N LEU A 21 -32.38 -3.44 21.23
CA LEU A 21 -33.32 -3.08 22.28
C LEU A 21 -34.31 -4.22 22.45
N SER A 22 -34.46 -4.71 23.67
CA SER A 22 -35.43 -5.72 24.06
C SER A 22 -36.41 -5.11 25.06
N VAL A 23 -37.70 -5.11 24.71
CA VAL A 23 -38.77 -4.66 25.58
C VAL A 23 -39.63 -5.85 25.96
N THR A 24 -39.82 -6.05 27.26
CA THR A 24 -40.73 -7.04 27.83
C THR A 24 -41.71 -6.33 28.75
N LYS A 25 -42.80 -7.00 29.14
CA LYS A 25 -43.89 -6.44 29.95
C LYS A 25 -43.41 -5.75 31.25
N ASN A 26 -42.24 -6.13 31.77
CA ASN A 26 -41.69 -5.63 33.04
C ASN A 26 -40.25 -5.12 32.93
N ASN A 27 -39.62 -5.13 31.75
CA ASN A 27 -38.22 -4.75 31.63
C ASN A 27 -37.84 -4.23 30.24
N ILE A 28 -36.92 -3.27 30.20
CA ILE A 28 -36.34 -2.70 28.99
C ILE A 28 -34.84 -2.90 29.07
N SER A 29 -34.26 -3.57 28.08
CA SER A 29 -32.82 -3.83 27.99
C SER A 29 -32.27 -3.27 26.68
N LEU A 30 -31.26 -2.41 26.78
CA LEU A 30 -30.50 -1.91 25.64
C LEU A 30 -29.10 -2.54 25.70
N ASN A 31 -28.74 -3.32 24.69
CA ASN A 31 -27.38 -3.82 24.51
C ASN A 31 -26.74 -3.08 23.34
N TYR A 32 -25.49 -2.65 23.49
CA TYR A 32 -24.71 -2.06 22.41
C TYR A 32 -23.33 -2.70 22.35
N SER A 33 -22.79 -2.83 21.14
CA SER A 33 -21.42 -3.26 20.90
C SER A 33 -20.76 -2.37 19.86
N LEU A 34 -19.55 -1.93 20.18
CA LEU A 34 -18.69 -1.17 19.28
C LEU A 34 -17.71 -2.15 18.61
N SER A 35 -17.69 -2.19 17.29
CA SER A 35 -16.70 -2.96 16.53
C SER A 35 -15.91 -2.01 15.65
N VAL A 36 -14.58 -1.97 15.87
CA VAL A 36 -13.63 -1.25 15.03
C VAL A 36 -13.03 -2.26 14.06
N LYS A 37 -13.31 -2.11 12.75
CA LYS A 37 -12.67 -2.96 11.74
C LYS A 37 -11.31 -2.39 11.39
N LYS A 38 -10.32 -3.27 11.46
CA LYS A 38 -8.99 -3.05 10.91
C LYS A 38 -9.11 -3.09 9.38
N ASP A 39 -9.09 -1.94 8.73
CA ASP A 39 -9.18 -1.91 7.27
C ASP A 39 -7.85 -2.43 6.68
N ASN A 40 -7.95 -3.45 5.83
CA ASN A 40 -6.80 -3.98 5.13
C ASN A 40 -6.44 -3.04 3.97
N ILE A 41 -5.20 -2.60 3.91
CA ILE A 41 -4.68 -1.85 2.76
C ILE A 41 -4.14 -2.86 1.77
N SER A 42 -4.69 -2.87 0.55
CA SER A 42 -4.19 -3.74 -0.51
C SER A 42 -2.98 -3.07 -1.19
N LEU A 43 -1.82 -3.73 -1.14
CA LEU A 43 -0.62 -3.31 -1.87
C LEU A 43 -0.48 -4.15 -3.15
N ASN A 44 -0.91 -3.58 -4.26
CA ASN A 44 -0.70 -4.16 -5.59
C ASN A 44 0.73 -3.90 -6.05
N ILE A 45 1.27 -4.75 -6.94
CA ILE A 45 2.64 -4.64 -7.44
C ILE A 45 2.66 -4.71 -8.96
N VAL A 46 3.34 -3.76 -9.59
CA VAL A 46 3.74 -3.81 -11.00
C VAL A 46 5.23 -4.14 -11.04
N TRP A 47 5.58 -5.29 -11.62
CA TRP A 47 6.95 -5.71 -11.92
C TRP A 47 7.27 -5.30 -13.36
N TYR A 48 7.92 -4.15 -13.55
CA TYR A 48 8.25 -3.64 -14.89
C TYR A 48 9.68 -4.01 -15.26
N GLY A 49 9.84 -4.93 -16.21
CA GLY A 49 11.12 -5.52 -16.60
C GLY A 49 11.37 -6.90 -15.99
N LYS A 50 12.58 -7.42 -16.19
CA LYS A 50 12.93 -8.82 -15.90
C LYS A 50 13.43 -9.00 -14.47
N PHE A 51 12.52 -9.37 -13.57
CA PHE A 51 12.85 -9.75 -12.19
C PHE A 51 13.10 -11.25 -12.09
N LYS A 52 14.20 -11.65 -11.46
CA LYS A 52 14.43 -13.05 -11.10
C LYS A 52 13.36 -13.50 -10.09
N PRO A 53 12.95 -14.79 -10.10
CA PRO A 53 12.04 -15.31 -9.09
C PRO A 53 12.47 -15.01 -7.65
N ILE A 54 13.77 -15.09 -7.37
CA ILE A 54 14.33 -14.76 -6.04
C ILE A 54 14.15 -13.29 -5.66
N GLN A 55 14.35 -12.34 -6.59
CA GLN A 55 14.15 -10.92 -6.33
C GLN A 55 12.69 -10.64 -5.96
N ARG A 56 11.74 -11.23 -6.70
CA ARG A 56 10.31 -11.10 -6.40
C ARG A 56 9.96 -11.70 -5.04
N SER A 57 10.48 -12.88 -4.70
CA SER A 57 10.23 -13.50 -3.39
C SER A 57 10.72 -12.61 -2.26
N VAL A 58 11.96 -12.14 -2.32
CA VAL A 58 12.56 -11.28 -1.29
C VAL A 58 11.74 -10.02 -1.08
N ILE A 59 11.30 -9.36 -2.15
CA ILE A 59 10.49 -8.14 -2.06
C ILE A 59 9.11 -8.43 -1.46
N VAL A 60 8.44 -9.51 -1.88
CA VAL A 60 7.13 -9.88 -1.33
C VAL A 60 7.25 -10.28 0.15
N ASP A 61 8.32 -10.98 0.54
CA ASP A 61 8.58 -11.35 1.93
C ASP A 61 8.89 -10.12 2.80
N PHE A 62 9.63 -9.14 2.26
CA PHE A 62 9.82 -7.85 2.90
C PHE A 62 8.49 -7.12 3.14
N ILE A 63 7.60 -7.08 2.14
CA ILE A 63 6.26 -6.47 2.28
C ILE A 63 5.45 -7.20 3.36
N ARG A 64 5.45 -8.53 3.37
CA ARG A 64 4.75 -9.32 4.39
C ARG A 64 5.29 -9.05 5.79
N SER A 65 6.58 -8.75 5.92
CA SER A 65 7.19 -8.43 7.21
C SER A 65 6.61 -7.17 7.86
N ILE A 66 5.92 -6.31 7.10
CA ILE A 66 5.27 -5.09 7.63
C ILE A 66 4.13 -5.45 8.61
N ASN A 67 3.46 -6.58 8.40
CA ASN A 67 2.38 -7.09 9.24
C ASN A 67 2.91 -7.87 10.45
N TYR A 68 3.75 -7.22 11.24
CA TYR A 68 4.26 -7.79 12.47
C TYR A 68 3.13 -8.32 13.38
N SER A 69 3.35 -9.50 13.97
CA SER A 69 2.53 -10.07 15.05
C SER A 69 3.43 -10.39 16.23
N GLU A 70 3.05 -9.93 17.42
CA GLU A 70 3.84 -10.07 18.66
C GLU A 70 4.15 -11.53 19.03
N THR A 71 3.35 -12.48 18.56
CA THR A 71 3.52 -13.91 18.87
C THR A 71 4.54 -14.61 17.95
N ALA A 72 4.98 -13.97 16.85
CA ALA A 72 5.71 -14.65 15.79
C ALA A 72 7.24 -14.44 15.81
N ALA A 73 7.77 -13.43 16.51
CA ALA A 73 9.19 -13.05 16.37
C ALA A 73 10.05 -13.49 17.57
N LYS A 74 10.74 -14.63 17.43
CA LYS A 74 11.82 -15.06 18.34
C LYS A 74 13.18 -14.61 17.79
N GLY A 75 13.50 -13.31 17.87
CA GLY A 75 14.81 -12.77 17.49
C GLY A 75 14.78 -11.54 16.55
N PRO A 76 15.96 -10.94 16.25
CA PRO A 76 16.05 -9.79 15.38
C PRO A 76 15.64 -10.17 13.95
N SER A 77 14.72 -9.40 13.37
CA SER A 77 14.16 -9.57 12.03
C SER A 77 13.65 -8.25 11.48
N VAL A 78 13.45 -8.15 10.17
CA VAL A 78 12.81 -6.98 9.54
C VAL A 78 11.43 -6.73 10.16
N ALA A 79 10.69 -7.80 10.46
CA ALA A 79 9.41 -7.72 11.17
C ALA A 79 9.56 -7.04 12.55
N SER A 80 10.57 -7.40 13.34
CA SER A 80 10.83 -6.75 14.63
C SER A 80 11.35 -5.31 14.51
N TRP A 81 12.00 -4.94 13.40
CA TRP A 81 12.43 -3.55 13.15
C TRP A 81 11.23 -2.62 12.96
N TRP A 82 10.15 -3.11 12.32
CA TRP A 82 8.93 -2.34 12.18
C TRP A 82 8.32 -1.91 13.52
N LYS A 83 8.55 -2.67 14.61
CA LYS A 83 8.14 -2.30 15.98
C LYS A 83 8.73 -0.95 16.40
N THR A 84 10.00 -0.71 16.07
CA THR A 84 10.68 0.53 16.46
C THR A 84 10.09 1.76 15.76
N THR A 85 9.42 1.58 14.63
CA THR A 85 8.83 2.68 13.84
C THR A 85 7.31 2.80 14.01
N GLU A 86 6.67 1.96 14.84
CA GLU A 86 5.21 1.96 15.06
C GLU A 86 4.65 3.27 15.62
N LYS A 87 5.47 4.07 16.32
CA LYS A 87 5.05 5.40 16.82
C LYS A 87 4.64 6.37 15.71
N ASN A 88 4.99 6.09 14.45
CA ASN A 88 4.61 6.89 13.28
C ASN A 88 3.43 6.30 12.49
N LYS A 89 2.90 5.13 12.89
CA LYS A 89 1.75 4.52 12.22
C LYS A 89 0.47 5.12 12.79
N GLY A 90 -0.30 5.81 11.94
CA GLY A 90 -1.74 5.98 12.15
C GLY A 90 -2.45 4.62 12.29
N SER A 91 -3.74 4.63 12.62
CA SER A 91 -4.57 3.46 12.98
C SER A 91 -4.12 2.15 12.33
N ALA A 92 -3.86 1.17 13.20
CA ALA A 92 -3.34 -0.16 12.87
C ALA A 92 -4.04 -0.71 11.62
N SER A 93 -3.42 -0.65 10.46
CA SER A 93 -3.95 -1.21 9.22
C SER A 93 -3.03 -2.36 8.80
N THR A 94 -3.60 -3.47 8.33
CA THR A 94 -2.82 -4.61 7.84
C THR A 94 -2.59 -4.44 6.35
N ILE A 95 -1.35 -4.56 5.88
CA ILE A 95 -1.00 -4.47 4.46
C ILE A 95 -1.08 -5.84 3.82
N VAL A 96 -2.05 -6.09 2.94
CA VAL A 96 -2.13 -7.36 2.22
C VAL A 96 -1.51 -7.20 0.84
N VAL A 97 -0.69 -8.18 0.42
CA VAL A 97 -0.20 -8.21 -0.96
C VAL A 97 -1.40 -8.49 -1.87
N GLY A 98 -1.68 -7.54 -2.75
CA GLY A 98 -2.79 -7.58 -3.68
C GLY A 98 -2.40 -8.15 -5.04
N LYS A 99 -2.97 -7.57 -6.10
CA LYS A 99 -2.72 -7.97 -7.49
C LYS A 99 -1.25 -7.74 -7.83
N GLN A 100 -0.68 -8.68 -8.58
CA GLN A 100 0.66 -8.54 -9.14
C GLN A 100 0.58 -8.58 -10.66
N HIS A 101 1.26 -7.66 -11.33
CA HIS A 101 1.30 -7.58 -12.79
C HIS A 101 2.74 -7.57 -13.26
N ILE A 102 3.10 -8.50 -14.13
CA ILE A 102 4.45 -8.69 -14.64
C ILE A 102 4.48 -8.17 -16.08
N LEU A 103 5.37 -7.22 -16.35
CA LEU A 103 5.53 -6.54 -17.63
C LEU A 103 6.97 -6.69 -18.12
N GLU A 104 7.31 -7.89 -18.60
CA GLU A 104 8.64 -8.23 -19.13
C GLU A 104 8.81 -7.87 -20.61
N ASP A 105 7.72 -7.47 -21.28
CA ASP A 105 7.64 -7.04 -22.67
C ASP A 105 7.88 -5.53 -22.87
N TYR A 106 8.04 -4.77 -21.78
CA TYR A 106 8.32 -3.34 -21.77
C TYR A 106 7.33 -2.52 -22.64
N PRO A 107 6.02 -2.54 -22.34
CA PRO A 107 4.99 -1.93 -23.19
C PRO A 107 5.10 -0.40 -23.32
N LEU A 108 5.89 0.26 -22.47
CA LEU A 108 6.19 1.70 -22.51
C LEU A 108 7.67 1.97 -22.80
N GLY A 109 8.42 0.96 -23.26
CA GLY A 109 9.86 1.01 -23.47
C GLY A 109 10.68 0.88 -22.17
N LYS A 110 12.01 0.95 -22.29
CA LYS A 110 12.95 0.82 -21.16
C LYS A 110 13.36 2.17 -20.54
N SER A 111 12.80 3.27 -21.02
CA SER A 111 13.06 4.62 -20.49
C SER A 111 11.74 5.22 -20.02
N LEU A 112 11.57 5.30 -18.70
CA LEU A 112 10.33 5.76 -18.09
C LEU A 112 10.45 7.18 -17.54
N LYS A 113 9.33 7.91 -17.60
CA LYS A 113 9.15 9.22 -16.98
C LYS A 113 8.02 9.15 -15.95
N SER A 114 7.88 10.20 -15.13
CA SER A 114 6.85 10.27 -14.09
C SER A 114 5.41 9.98 -14.59
N PRO A 115 4.98 10.43 -15.79
CA PRO A 115 3.67 10.05 -16.34
C PRO A 115 3.51 8.55 -16.60
N HIS A 116 4.57 7.86 -17.03
CA HIS A 116 4.54 6.41 -17.24
C HIS A 116 4.33 5.67 -15.92
N LEU A 117 5.02 6.08 -14.84
CA LEU A 117 4.84 5.48 -13.50
C LEU A 117 3.39 5.63 -13.01
N LYS A 118 2.78 6.80 -13.24
CA LYS A 118 1.38 7.07 -12.89
C LYS A 118 0.39 6.26 -13.73
N ALA A 119 0.69 6.04 -15.01
CA ALA A 119 -0.13 5.21 -15.89
C ALA A 119 -0.04 3.72 -15.51
N LEU A 120 1.17 3.23 -15.19
CA LEU A 120 1.40 1.86 -14.72
C LEU A 120 0.64 1.58 -13.42
N SER A 121 0.65 2.52 -12.47
CA SER A 121 -0.10 2.36 -11.22
C SER A 121 -1.62 2.40 -11.42
N GLY A 122 -2.10 3.25 -12.33
CA GLY A 122 -3.52 3.37 -12.67
C GLY A 122 -4.17 2.05 -13.13
N LYS A 123 -3.43 1.20 -13.85
CA LYS A 123 -3.94 -0.11 -14.31
C LYS A 123 -4.36 -1.05 -13.18
N LEU A 124 -3.69 -0.98 -12.02
CA LEU A 124 -4.00 -1.82 -10.86
C LEU A 124 -4.83 -1.09 -9.79
N ASN A 125 -4.83 0.25 -9.80
CA ASN A 125 -5.61 1.08 -8.89
C ASN A 125 -7.11 1.18 -9.24
N GLY A 126 -7.59 0.55 -10.32
CA GLY A 126 -9.03 0.47 -10.67
C GLY A 126 -9.88 -0.38 -9.71
N GLY A 127 -9.52 -0.46 -8.43
CA GLY A 127 -10.14 -1.31 -7.40
C GLY A 127 -10.75 -0.56 -6.22
N GLY A 128 -10.81 0.77 -6.26
CA GLY A 128 -11.46 1.60 -5.24
C GLY A 128 -10.58 2.00 -4.04
N VAL A 129 -11.19 2.79 -3.15
CA VAL A 129 -10.62 3.33 -1.90
C VAL A 129 -10.03 2.18 -1.07
N GLY A 130 -8.76 2.27 -0.67
CA GLY A 130 -8.11 1.21 0.12
C GLY A 130 -6.88 0.55 -0.51
N SER A 131 -6.48 0.97 -1.72
CA SER A 131 -5.37 0.34 -2.45
C SER A 131 -4.20 1.28 -2.73
N ILE A 132 -3.00 0.71 -2.62
CA ILE A 132 -1.72 1.30 -3.01
C ILE A 132 -1.13 0.43 -4.12
N THR A 133 -0.57 1.02 -5.17
CA THR A 133 0.23 0.27 -6.15
C THR A 133 1.70 0.62 -6.05
N ALA A 134 2.54 -0.38 -5.81
CA ALA A 134 3.98 -0.28 -5.95
C ALA A 134 4.39 -0.59 -7.40
N VAL A 135 5.05 0.36 -8.06
CA VAL A 135 5.70 0.16 -9.36
C VAL A 135 7.18 -0.11 -9.11
N LEU A 136 7.65 -1.29 -9.46
CA LEU A 136 9.03 -1.72 -9.27
C LEU A 136 9.67 -1.90 -10.64
N THR A 137 10.79 -1.22 -10.88
CA THR A 137 11.52 -1.29 -12.15
C THR A 137 12.72 -2.22 -12.01
N ALA A 138 12.98 -3.04 -13.04
CA ALA A 138 14.18 -3.88 -13.10
C ALA A 138 15.43 -3.03 -13.43
N LYS A 139 16.62 -3.63 -13.27
CA LYS A 139 17.93 -2.98 -13.49
C LYS A 139 18.25 -2.56 -14.93
N ASP A 140 17.37 -2.90 -15.86
CA ASP A 140 17.54 -2.57 -17.28
C ASP A 140 16.50 -1.54 -17.73
N VAL A 141 15.93 -0.79 -16.78
CA VAL A 141 14.88 0.19 -16.98
C VAL A 141 15.31 1.51 -16.38
N ALA A 142 15.73 2.43 -17.23
CA ALA A 142 16.09 3.77 -16.84
C ALA A 142 14.83 4.56 -16.47
N VAL A 143 14.85 5.23 -15.31
CA VAL A 143 13.81 6.16 -14.90
C VAL A 143 14.41 7.55 -14.75
N GLU A 144 13.74 8.56 -15.31
CA GLU A 144 14.17 9.95 -15.23
C GLU A 144 14.52 10.38 -13.80
N GLY A 145 15.74 10.89 -13.60
CA GLY A 145 16.23 11.36 -12.30
C GLY A 145 16.60 10.26 -11.29
N PHE A 146 16.51 8.98 -11.65
CA PHE A 146 16.98 7.87 -10.81
C PHE A 146 18.49 7.97 -10.56
N CYS A 147 18.93 7.67 -9.34
CA CYS A 147 20.33 7.72 -8.87
C CYS A 147 21.00 9.12 -8.88
N MET A 148 20.42 10.09 -9.57
CA MET A 148 20.88 11.49 -9.53
C MET A 148 20.25 12.27 -8.38
N ASN A 149 18.91 12.22 -8.28
CA ASN A 149 18.16 13.05 -7.32
C ASN A 149 17.08 12.26 -6.55
N ARG A 150 16.80 11.01 -6.94
CA ARG A 150 15.76 10.18 -6.31
C ARG A 150 16.03 8.69 -6.48
N CYS A 151 15.68 7.91 -5.47
CA CYS A 151 15.65 6.44 -5.55
C CYS A 151 14.22 5.88 -5.68
N GLY A 152 13.22 6.76 -5.60
CA GLY A 152 11.81 6.44 -5.68
C GLY A 152 10.95 7.70 -5.74
N THR A 153 9.64 7.53 -5.90
CA THR A 153 8.66 8.62 -5.84
C THR A 153 7.31 8.08 -5.37
N HIS A 154 6.40 8.94 -4.94
CA HIS A 154 5.04 8.56 -4.60
C HIS A 154 4.06 9.60 -5.11
N GLY A 155 2.78 9.25 -5.14
CA GLY A 155 1.72 10.18 -5.45
C GLY A 155 0.35 9.54 -5.26
N SER A 156 -0.69 10.36 -5.25
CA SER A 156 -2.07 9.93 -5.08
C SER A 156 -2.99 10.56 -6.12
N LYS A 157 -4.18 9.97 -6.27
CA LYS A 157 -5.31 10.57 -6.98
C LYS A 157 -6.51 10.64 -6.04
N SER A 158 -7.06 11.83 -5.86
CA SER A 158 -8.22 12.10 -4.98
C SER A 158 -9.53 12.12 -5.79
N SER A 159 -9.88 11.01 -6.42
CA SER A 159 -11.19 10.88 -7.09
C SER A 159 -11.95 9.71 -6.48
N SER A 160 -13.21 9.91 -6.12
CA SER A 160 -14.06 8.92 -5.44
C SER A 160 -14.30 7.62 -6.23
N LEU A 161 -14.04 7.64 -7.55
CA LEU A 161 -14.30 6.53 -8.48
C LEU A 161 -13.03 5.75 -8.89
N ASP A 162 -11.88 6.43 -9.03
CA ASP A 162 -10.58 5.85 -9.44
C ASP A 162 -9.42 6.22 -8.50
N GLY A 163 -9.75 6.51 -7.24
CA GLY A 163 -8.82 6.99 -6.23
C GLY A 163 -7.83 5.91 -5.78
N GLY A 164 -6.57 6.30 -5.59
CA GLY A 164 -5.53 5.38 -5.15
C GLY A 164 -4.17 6.06 -5.02
N ALA A 165 -3.33 5.53 -4.14
CA ALA A 165 -1.96 5.96 -4.00
C ALA A 165 -1.04 5.04 -4.81
N TYR A 166 0.14 5.55 -5.16
CA TYR A 166 1.19 4.74 -5.74
C TYR A 166 2.55 5.16 -5.20
N VAL A 167 3.46 4.20 -5.24
CA VAL A 167 4.88 4.40 -4.98
C VAL A 167 5.65 3.76 -6.11
N TRP A 168 6.75 4.37 -6.51
CA TRP A 168 7.76 3.76 -7.38
C TRP A 168 9.07 3.66 -6.63
N VAL A 169 9.77 2.55 -6.83
CA VAL A 169 11.12 2.29 -6.30
C VAL A 169 11.99 1.78 -7.44
N GLY A 170 13.14 2.44 -7.65
CA GLY A 170 14.13 2.05 -8.65
C GLY A 170 14.98 0.85 -8.19
N ASN A 171 15.65 0.20 -9.15
CA ASN A 171 16.49 -0.95 -8.87
C ASN A 171 17.86 -0.51 -8.34
N SER A 172 18.30 -1.03 -7.20
CA SER A 172 19.60 -0.68 -6.60
C SER A 172 20.82 -1.35 -7.25
N GLU A 173 20.64 -2.24 -8.23
CA GLU A 173 21.73 -2.86 -8.99
C GLU A 173 22.22 -2.02 -10.19
N GLU A 174 21.59 -0.86 -10.47
CA GLU A 174 22.09 0.07 -11.50
C GLU A 174 23.30 0.89 -11.04
#